data_AF-A0A2M6ZKQ3-F1
#
_entry.id   AF-A0A2M6ZKQ3-F1
#
_cell.length_a   1.000
_cell.length_b   1.000
_cell.length_c   1.000
_cell.angle_alpha   90.00
_cell.angle_beta   90.00
_cell.angle_gamma   90.00
#
_symmetry.space_group_name_H-M   'P 1'
#
loop_
_entity.id
_entity.type
_entity.pdbx_description
1 polymer ?
#
loop_
_entity_poly.entity_id
_entity_poly.type
_entity_poly.pdbx_seq_one_letter_code
_entity_poly.pdbx_strand_id
1 'polypeptide(L)'
;AHFFSTYLEQNPRDVEVRRQLAEVLSFKPDTREQALNQYTEVLKIQDDVNIRLRRISLLLEDRRWEQAAQELAKCPTPEDPRLLREQAHLYLWLGNLPEALKNYDLSLQKAPEDRLARLEKARVLTYLERGAEALKLLNRLRVEQPQDPAVRVAAVEAYLSLR
;
A
#
# COMPACT_ATOMS: atom_id res chain seq x y z
N ALA A 1 -23.43 -10.87 -3.24
CA ALA A 1 -22.70 -12.02 -3.79
C ALA A 1 -23.53 -12.82 -4.80
N HIS A 2 -24.74 -13.28 -4.45
CA HIS A 2 -25.56 -14.14 -5.34
C HIS A 2 -25.75 -13.57 -6.77
N PHE A 3 -26.17 -12.30 -6.91
CA PHE A 3 -26.32 -11.66 -8.24
C PHE A 3 -25.01 -11.61 -9.05
N PHE A 4 -23.88 -11.40 -8.40
CA PHE A 4 -22.56 -11.41 -9.06
C PHE A 4 -22.23 -12.82 -9.56
N SER A 5 -22.43 -13.85 -8.72
CA SER A 5 -22.14 -15.24 -9.08
C SER A 5 -22.94 -15.69 -10.29
N THR A 6 -24.25 -15.45 -10.31
CA THR A 6 -25.12 -15.83 -11.44
C THR A 6 -24.73 -15.10 -12.73
N TYR A 7 -24.36 -13.82 -12.65
CA TYR A 7 -23.87 -13.08 -13.83
C TYR A 7 -22.54 -13.66 -14.34
N LEU A 8 -21.61 -13.97 -13.45
CA LEU A 8 -20.29 -14.50 -13.79
C LEU A 8 -20.32 -15.95 -14.30
N GLU A 9 -21.38 -16.72 -14.02
CA GLU A 9 -21.61 -18.02 -14.67
C GLU A 9 -21.80 -17.85 -16.18
N GLN A 10 -22.48 -16.79 -16.61
CA GLN A 10 -22.72 -16.47 -18.02
C GLN A 10 -21.57 -15.67 -18.63
N ASN A 11 -20.90 -14.85 -17.83
CA ASN A 11 -19.83 -13.95 -18.25
C ASN A 11 -18.55 -14.18 -17.43
N PRO A 12 -17.92 -15.36 -17.51
CA PRO A 12 -16.83 -15.74 -16.61
C PRO A 12 -15.54 -14.95 -16.79
N ARG A 13 -15.42 -14.13 -17.83
CA ARG A 13 -14.24 -13.29 -18.08
C ARG A 13 -14.50 -11.80 -17.85
N ASP A 14 -15.66 -11.43 -17.31
CA ASP A 14 -15.94 -10.03 -16.97
C ASP A 14 -15.09 -9.60 -15.76
N VAL A 15 -13.97 -8.94 -16.07
CA VAL A 15 -12.98 -8.48 -15.09
C VAL A 15 -13.57 -7.49 -14.10
N GLU A 16 -14.40 -6.57 -14.58
CA GLU A 16 -14.95 -5.51 -13.74
C GLU A 16 -15.93 -6.08 -12.71
N VAL A 17 -16.81 -6.99 -13.13
CA VAL A 17 -17.76 -7.64 -12.21
C VAL A 17 -17.03 -8.56 -11.22
N ARG A 18 -15.96 -9.26 -11.64
CA ARG A 18 -15.12 -10.03 -10.72
C ARG A 18 -14.42 -9.15 -9.69
N ARG A 19 -13.88 -8.01 -10.13
CA ARG A 19 -13.24 -7.02 -9.25
C ARG A 19 -14.23 -6.51 -8.20
N GLN A 20 -15.43 -6.10 -8.61
CA GLN A 20 -16.47 -5.63 -7.68
C GLN A 20 -16.89 -6.72 -6.70
N LEU A 21 -17.03 -7.98 -7.16
CA LEU A 21 -17.30 -9.10 -6.28
C LEU A 21 -16.17 -9.31 -5.26
N ALA A 22 -14.91 -9.25 -5.69
CA ALA A 22 -13.75 -9.35 -4.80
C ALA A 22 -13.79 -8.27 -3.71
N GLU A 23 -14.08 -7.02 -4.08
CA GLU A 23 -14.18 -5.90 -3.15
C GLU A 23 -15.29 -6.13 -2.12
N VAL A 24 -16.49 -6.53 -2.55
CA VAL A 24 -17.61 -6.83 -1.64
C VAL A 24 -17.27 -7.97 -0.68
N LEU A 25 -16.59 -9.01 -1.16
CA LEU A 25 -16.19 -10.15 -0.35
C LEU A 25 -15.03 -9.81 0.62
N SER A 26 -14.22 -8.80 0.31
CA SER A 26 -13.07 -8.43 1.15
C SER A 26 -13.46 -7.83 2.51
N PHE A 27 -14.67 -7.25 2.62
CA PHE A 27 -15.13 -6.58 3.84
C PHE A 27 -15.44 -7.52 5.01
N LYS A 28 -15.68 -8.82 4.77
CA LYS A 28 -15.99 -9.78 5.84
C LYS A 28 -14.88 -10.82 5.98
N PRO A 29 -14.39 -11.10 7.19
CA PRO A 29 -13.37 -12.12 7.43
C PRO A 29 -13.71 -13.47 6.79
N ASP A 30 -14.94 -13.95 6.95
CA ASP A 30 -15.38 -15.26 6.45
C ASP A 30 -15.35 -15.39 4.91
N THR A 31 -15.37 -14.27 4.19
CA THR A 31 -15.37 -14.24 2.72
C THR A 31 -14.03 -13.80 2.13
N ARG A 32 -12.99 -13.59 2.94
CA ARG A 32 -11.66 -13.17 2.45
C ARG A 32 -11.04 -14.14 1.48
N GLU A 33 -11.17 -15.45 1.72
CA GLU A 33 -10.65 -16.46 0.80
C GLU A 33 -11.31 -16.37 -0.58
N GLN A 34 -12.63 -16.12 -0.60
CA GLN A 34 -13.36 -15.94 -1.84
C GLN A 34 -12.94 -14.65 -2.56
N ALA A 35 -12.70 -13.57 -1.81
CA ALA A 35 -12.18 -12.31 -2.35
C ALA A 35 -10.80 -12.50 -2.99
N LEU A 36 -9.88 -13.17 -2.28
CA LEU A 36 -8.56 -13.52 -2.80
C LEU A 36 -8.70 -14.33 -4.09
N ASN A 37 -9.56 -15.34 -4.12
CA ASN A 37 -9.81 -16.13 -5.34
C ASN A 37 -10.31 -15.28 -6.50
N GLN A 38 -11.25 -14.35 -6.26
CA GLN A 38 -11.70 -13.44 -7.33
C GLN A 38 -10.57 -12.54 -7.84
N TYR A 39 -9.72 -11.99 -6.96
CA TYR A 39 -8.54 -11.25 -7.40
C TYR A 39 -7.55 -12.13 -8.18
N THR A 40 -7.37 -13.40 -7.81
CA THR A 40 -6.55 -14.36 -8.59
C THR A 40 -7.10 -14.50 -10.01
N GLU A 41 -8.41 -14.69 -10.15
CA GLU A 41 -9.03 -14.87 -11.47
C GLU A 41 -8.93 -13.61 -12.33
N VAL A 42 -9.07 -12.42 -11.73
CA VAL A 42 -8.83 -11.15 -12.42
C VAL A 42 -7.39 -11.08 -12.94
N LEU A 43 -6.40 -11.34 -12.08
CA LEU A 43 -4.98 -11.24 -12.43
C LEU A 43 -4.52 -12.28 -13.48
N LYS A 44 -5.26 -13.38 -13.65
CA LYS A 44 -5.04 -14.33 -14.76
C LYS A 44 -5.48 -13.78 -16.12
N ILE A 45 -6.48 -12.89 -16.13
CA ILE A 45 -7.05 -12.32 -17.35
C ILE A 45 -6.31 -11.02 -17.72
N GLN A 46 -6.06 -10.18 -16.72
CA GLN A 46 -5.42 -8.88 -16.88
C GLN A 46 -4.42 -8.66 -15.74
N ASP A 47 -3.14 -8.48 -16.10
CA ASP A 47 -2.13 -8.08 -15.13
C ASP A 47 -2.32 -6.60 -14.77
N ASP A 48 -2.95 -6.36 -13.63
CA ASP A 48 -3.26 -5.03 -13.13
C ASP A 48 -2.62 -4.82 -11.76
N VAL A 49 -1.71 -3.84 -11.69
CA VAL A 49 -0.94 -3.55 -10.48
C VAL A 49 -1.82 -3.05 -9.34
N ASN A 50 -2.90 -2.31 -9.61
CA ASN A 50 -3.83 -1.86 -8.57
C ASN A 50 -4.53 -3.06 -7.91
N ILE A 51 -5.03 -3.99 -8.73
CA ILE A 51 -5.66 -5.22 -8.26
C ILE A 51 -4.67 -6.08 -7.47
N ARG A 52 -3.43 -6.20 -7.96
CA ARG A 52 -2.36 -6.91 -7.26
C ARG A 52 -2.09 -6.30 -5.88
N LEU A 53 -1.96 -4.98 -5.78
CA LEU A 53 -1.75 -4.30 -4.51
C LEU A 53 -2.94 -4.48 -3.55
N ARG A 54 -4.19 -4.43 -4.03
CA ARG A 54 -5.39 -4.72 -3.21
C ARG A 54 -5.39 -6.14 -2.66
N ARG A 55 -5.03 -7.11 -3.51
CA ARG A 55 -4.89 -8.51 -3.11
C ARG A 55 -3.82 -8.68 -2.04
N ILE A 56 -2.63 -8.07 -2.23
CA ILE A 56 -1.54 -8.12 -1.25
C ILE A 56 -1.96 -7.50 0.08
N SER A 57 -2.64 -6.34 0.06
CA SER A 57 -3.20 -5.73 1.26
C SER A 57 -4.11 -6.70 2.01
N LEU A 58 -5.00 -7.40 1.29
CA LEU A 58 -5.90 -8.38 1.90
C LEU A 58 -5.14 -9.60 2.47
N LEU A 59 -4.07 -10.05 1.81
CA LEU A 59 -3.20 -11.11 2.33
C LEU A 59 -2.54 -10.69 3.66
N LEU A 60 -2.08 -9.44 3.79
CA LEU A 60 -1.51 -8.91 5.03
C LEU A 60 -2.56 -8.85 6.15
N GLU A 61 -3.75 -8.36 5.85
CA GLU A 61 -4.87 -8.32 6.80
C GLU A 61 -5.30 -9.72 7.28
N ASP A 62 -5.14 -10.73 6.42
CA ASP A 62 -5.37 -12.15 6.75
C ASP A 62 -4.14 -12.85 7.35
N ARG A 63 -3.09 -12.08 7.67
CA ARG A 63 -1.83 -12.55 8.28
C ARG A 63 -1.06 -13.56 7.42
N ARG A 64 -1.26 -13.56 6.11
CA ARG A 64 -0.52 -14.37 5.14
C ARG A 64 0.73 -13.65 4.67
N TRP A 65 1.60 -13.34 5.62
CA TRP A 65 2.78 -12.48 5.43
C TRP A 65 3.72 -12.97 4.34
N GLU A 66 3.99 -14.27 4.30
CA GLU A 66 4.90 -14.86 3.31
C GLU A 66 4.36 -14.74 1.89
N GLN A 67 3.07 -15.05 1.67
CA GLN A 67 2.44 -14.93 0.37
C GLN A 67 2.41 -13.47 -0.10
N ALA A 68 2.06 -12.54 0.81
CA ALA A 68 2.07 -11.11 0.54
C ALA A 68 3.46 -10.62 0.14
N ALA A 69 4.51 -11.04 0.85
CA ALA A 69 5.89 -10.66 0.55
C ALA A 69 6.36 -11.20 -0.81
N GLN A 70 6.07 -12.47 -1.12
CA GLN A 70 6.42 -13.08 -2.40
C GLN A 70 5.70 -12.41 -3.57
N GLU A 71 4.43 -12.07 -3.40
CA GLU A 71 3.63 -11.40 -4.43
C GLU A 71 4.06 -9.94 -4.62
N LEU A 72 4.32 -9.21 -3.52
CA LEU A 72 4.81 -7.83 -3.57
C LEU A 72 6.19 -7.71 -4.21
N ALA A 73 7.10 -8.66 -3.96
CA ALA A 73 8.43 -8.69 -4.58
C ALA A 73 8.39 -8.86 -6.10
N LYS A 74 7.32 -9.43 -6.64
CA LYS A 74 7.08 -9.61 -8.08
C LYS A 74 6.17 -8.54 -8.68
N CYS A 75 5.66 -7.63 -7.84
CA CYS A 75 4.75 -6.58 -8.26
C CYS A 75 5.50 -5.56 -9.12
N PRO A 76 5.05 -5.28 -10.36
CA PRO A 76 5.71 -4.30 -11.21
C PRO A 76 5.63 -2.91 -10.55
N THR A 77 6.63 -2.08 -10.81
CA THR A 77 6.63 -0.68 -10.33
C THR A 77 5.54 0.12 -11.06
N PRO A 78 4.52 0.66 -10.36
CA PRO A 78 3.49 1.48 -10.97
C PRO A 78 4.02 2.84 -11.47
N GLU A 79 3.36 3.40 -12.48
CA GLU A 79 3.62 4.77 -12.93
C GLU A 79 2.83 5.82 -12.13
N ASP A 80 1.65 5.47 -11.61
CA ASP A 80 0.82 6.37 -10.79
C ASP A 80 1.48 6.59 -9.42
N PRO A 81 1.80 7.84 -9.01
CA PRO A 81 2.40 8.15 -7.71
C PRO A 81 1.58 7.64 -6.52
N ARG A 82 0.26 7.54 -6.65
CA ARG A 82 -0.61 7.01 -5.59
C ARG A 82 -0.36 5.53 -5.39
N LEU A 83 -0.22 4.76 -6.48
CA LEU A 83 0.07 3.33 -6.40
C LEU A 83 1.50 3.05 -5.94
N LEU A 84 2.46 3.91 -6.29
CA LEU A 84 3.81 3.87 -5.72
C LEU A 84 3.78 4.08 -4.20
N ARG A 85 2.99 5.03 -3.71
CA ARG A 85 2.78 5.26 -2.26
C ARG A 85 2.16 4.04 -1.58
N GLU A 86 1.13 3.43 -2.19
CA GLU A 86 0.52 2.20 -1.66
C GLU A 86 1.52 1.03 -1.64
N GLN A 87 2.28 0.82 -2.72
CA GLN A 87 3.31 -0.21 -2.78
C GLN A 87 4.38 0.00 -1.69
N ALA A 88 4.83 1.24 -1.48
CA ALA A 88 5.74 1.60 -0.40
C ALA A 88 5.17 1.28 0.99
N HIS A 89 3.88 1.56 1.20
CA HIS A 89 3.19 1.27 2.45
C HIS A 89 3.13 -0.24 2.73
N LEU A 90 2.87 -1.07 1.71
CA LEU A 90 2.87 -2.53 1.86
C LEU A 90 4.28 -3.07 2.18
N TYR A 91 5.33 -2.51 1.56
CA TYR A 91 6.71 -2.88 1.92
C TYR A 91 7.05 -2.48 3.36
N LEU A 92 6.60 -1.33 3.83
CA LEU A 92 6.76 -0.89 5.22
C LEU A 92 6.08 -1.87 6.18
N TRP A 93 4.83 -2.27 5.90
CA TRP A 93 4.12 -3.27 6.72
C TRP A 93 4.83 -4.61 6.79
N LEU A 94 5.53 -5.01 5.72
CA LEU A 94 6.35 -6.21 5.67
C LEU A 94 7.74 -6.03 6.27
N GLY A 95 8.09 -4.84 6.76
CA GLY A 95 9.40 -4.52 7.31
C GLY A 95 10.51 -4.37 6.28
N ASN A 96 10.21 -4.37 4.97
CA ASN A 96 11.20 -4.13 3.93
C ASN A 96 11.40 -2.61 3.75
N LEU A 97 12.06 -2.00 4.72
CA LEU A 97 12.31 -0.56 4.79
C LEU A 97 13.07 0.00 3.56
N PRO A 98 14.08 -0.69 2.98
CA PRO A 98 14.75 -0.21 1.78
C PRO A 98 13.83 -0.06 0.56
N GLU A 99 12.98 -1.07 0.27
CA GLU A 99 12.03 -0.98 -0.85
C GLU A 99 10.90 0.01 -0.55
N ALA A 100 10.46 0.12 0.71
CA ALA A 100 9.51 1.16 1.11
C ALA A 100 10.07 2.57 0.81
N LEU A 101 11.30 2.85 1.24
CA LEU A 101 11.95 4.15 1.01
C LEU A 101 12.06 4.46 -0.49
N LYS A 102 12.53 3.50 -1.29
CA LYS A 102 12.66 3.65 -2.75
C LYS A 102 11.33 3.98 -3.41
N ASN A 103 10.24 3.31 -3.04
CA ASN A 103 8.93 3.57 -3.63
C ASN A 103 8.33 4.90 -3.18
N TYR A 104 8.55 5.32 -1.92
CA TYR A 104 8.20 6.68 -1.49
C TYR A 104 9.01 7.75 -2.23
N ASP A 105 10.28 7.51 -2.51
CA ASP A 105 11.11 8.43 -3.31
C ASP A 105 10.58 8.59 -4.73
N LEU A 106 10.25 7.49 -5.40
CA LEU A 106 9.63 7.50 -6.72
C LEU A 106 8.27 8.20 -6.72
N SER A 107 7.43 7.93 -5.72
CA SER A 107 6.13 8.59 -5.54
C SER A 107 6.30 10.10 -5.41
N LEU A 108 7.22 10.56 -4.55
CA LEU A 108 7.47 11.98 -4.30
C LEU A 108 8.21 12.68 -5.43
N GLN A 109 8.94 11.96 -6.28
CA GLN A 109 9.48 12.54 -7.52
C GLN A 109 8.36 12.98 -8.47
N LYS A 110 7.28 12.20 -8.53
CA LYS A 110 6.12 12.47 -9.41
C LYS A 110 5.06 13.37 -8.74
N ALA A 111 4.90 13.26 -7.42
CA ALA A 111 3.98 14.05 -6.63
C ALA A 111 4.68 14.63 -5.39
N PRO A 112 5.51 15.68 -5.54
CA PRO A 112 6.28 16.25 -4.44
C PRO A 112 5.43 16.76 -3.29
N GLU A 113 4.18 17.15 -3.59
CA GLU A 113 3.24 17.70 -2.63
C GLU A 113 2.38 16.65 -1.90
N ASP A 114 2.60 15.36 -2.15
CA ASP A 114 1.90 14.29 -1.42
C ASP A 114 2.34 14.26 0.05
N ARG A 115 1.55 14.93 0.88
CA ARG A 115 1.74 15.00 2.33
C ARG A 115 1.89 13.62 2.97
N LEU A 116 1.04 12.67 2.57
CA LEU A 116 1.01 11.35 3.18
C LEU A 116 2.29 10.58 2.82
N ALA A 117 2.72 10.62 1.56
CA ALA A 117 4.00 10.05 1.14
C ALA A 117 5.20 10.68 1.88
N ARG A 118 5.20 12.01 2.07
CA ARG A 118 6.26 12.70 2.83
C ARG A 118 6.29 12.25 4.30
N LEU A 119 5.13 12.15 4.95
CA LEU A 119 5.03 11.71 6.34
C LEU A 119 5.50 10.26 6.52
N GLU A 120 5.01 9.34 5.68
CA GLU A 120 5.36 7.93 5.77
C GLU A 120 6.83 7.68 5.42
N LYS A 121 7.38 8.39 4.41
CA LYS A 121 8.82 8.38 4.13
C LYS A 121 9.65 8.78 5.34
N ALA A 122 9.23 9.82 6.08
CA ALA A 122 9.93 10.23 7.29
C ALA A 122 9.93 9.13 8.35
N ARG A 123 8.82 8.39 8.53
CA ARG A 123 8.76 7.23 9.43
C ARG A 123 9.72 6.12 8.99
N VAL A 124 9.75 5.80 7.68
CA VAL A 124 10.71 4.82 7.14
C VAL A 124 12.15 5.24 7.41
N LEU A 125 12.49 6.52 7.21
CA LEU A 125 13.82 7.05 7.51
C LEU A 125 14.16 6.93 9.01
N THR A 126 13.21 7.18 9.90
CA THR A 126 13.39 6.97 11.34
C THR A 126 13.69 5.51 11.66
N TYR A 127 12.95 4.55 11.09
CA TYR A 127 13.20 3.12 11.28
C TYR A 127 14.54 2.64 10.69
N LEU A 128 15.08 3.36 9.71
CA LEU A 128 16.40 3.14 9.13
C LEU A 128 17.52 3.87 9.89
N GLU A 129 17.24 4.42 11.08
CA GLU A 129 18.20 5.22 11.89
C GLU A 129 18.69 6.50 11.19
N ARG A 130 17.97 6.98 10.17
CA ARG A 130 18.24 8.20 9.40
C ARG A 130 17.43 9.39 9.93
N GLY A 131 17.44 9.57 11.25
CA GLY A 131 16.61 10.56 11.96
C GLY A 131 16.83 12.01 11.49
N ALA A 132 18.04 12.37 11.08
CA ALA A 132 18.34 13.73 10.61
C ALA A 132 17.61 14.06 9.29
N GLU A 133 17.52 13.10 8.38
CA GLU A 133 16.79 13.27 7.11
C GLU A 133 15.29 13.26 7.34
N ALA A 134 14.79 12.41 8.24
CA ALA A 134 13.39 12.39 8.66
C ALA A 134 12.96 13.74 9.23
N LEU A 135 13.74 14.31 10.16
CA LEU A 135 13.45 15.63 10.75
C LEU A 135 13.44 16.75 9.73
N LYS A 136 14.32 16.73 8.73
CA LYS A 136 14.32 17.73 7.64
C LYS A 136 12.99 17.72 6.88
N LEU A 137 12.46 16.53 6.59
CA LEU A 137 11.17 16.38 5.89
C LEU A 137 10.00 16.81 6.77
N LEU A 138 9.99 16.37 8.03
CA LEU A 138 8.93 16.68 9.01
C LEU A 138 8.88 18.17 9.39
N ASN A 139 10.03 18.84 9.44
CA ASN A 139 10.09 20.28 9.68
C ASN A 139 9.40 21.07 8.57
N ARG A 140 9.57 20.67 7.30
CA ARG A 140 8.87 21.28 6.17
C ARG A 140 7.36 21.05 6.27
N LEU A 141 6.94 19.81 6.52
CA LEU A 141 5.53 19.47 6.72
C LEU A 141 4.89 20.25 7.87
N ARG A 142 5.60 20.45 8.98
CA ARG A 142 5.12 21.23 10.13
C ARG A 142 4.93 22.71 9.79
N VAL A 143 5.77 23.29 8.94
CA VAL A 143 5.61 24.69 8.50
C VAL A 143 4.37 24.82 7.61
N GLU A 144 4.17 23.88 6.69
CA GLU A 144 3.01 23.83 5.80
C GLU A 144 1.70 23.54 6.57
N GLN A 145 1.78 22.68 7.61
CA GLN A 145 0.62 22.17 8.34
C GLN A 145 0.89 22.15 9.86
N PRO A 146 0.87 23.32 10.52
CA PRO A 146 1.31 23.45 11.92
C PRO A 146 0.46 22.67 12.94
N GLN A 147 -0.78 22.36 12.58
CA GLN A 147 -1.75 21.71 13.46
C GLN A 147 -1.84 20.19 13.28
N ASP A 148 -1.02 19.59 12.41
CA ASP A 148 -1.08 18.14 12.18
C ASP A 148 -0.40 17.36 13.33
N PRO A 149 -1.17 16.61 14.14
CA PRO A 149 -0.60 15.86 15.25
C PRO A 149 0.30 14.71 14.78
N ALA A 150 0.02 14.10 13.63
CA ALA A 150 0.81 12.98 13.12
C ALA A 150 2.23 13.40 12.74
N VAL A 151 2.38 14.60 12.17
CA VAL A 151 3.70 15.19 11.87
C VAL A 151 4.48 15.46 13.16
N ARG A 152 3.81 15.97 14.20
CA ARG A 152 4.44 16.24 15.50
C ARG A 152 4.92 14.95 16.17
N VAL A 153 4.10 13.91 16.18
CA VAL A 153 4.46 12.60 16.74
C VAL A 153 5.64 12.00 15.99
N ALA A 154 5.59 11.96 14.66
CA ALA A 154 6.70 11.47 13.84
C ALA A 154 8.01 12.27 14.06
N ALA A 155 7.92 13.58 14.33
CA ALA A 155 9.09 14.40 14.63
C ALA A 155 9.71 14.06 16.00
N VAL A 156 8.89 13.72 17.00
CA VAL A 156 9.40 13.23 18.29
C VAL A 156 10.10 11.88 18.09
N GLU A 157 9.49 10.95 17.36
CA GLU A 157 10.08 9.64 17.03
C GLU A 157 11.44 9.80 16.31
N ALA A 158 11.50 10.65 15.28
CA ALA A 158 12.72 10.94 14.53
C ALA A 158 13.82 11.60 15.37
N TYR A 159 13.45 12.44 16.35
CA TYR A 159 14.41 13.05 17.26
C TYR A 159 14.98 12.03 18.26
N LEU A 160 14.17 11.08 18.72
CA LEU A 160 14.62 10.03 19.64
C LEU A 160 15.59 9.05 18.97
N SER A 161 15.48 8.83 17.66
CA SER A 161 16.39 7.96 16.90
C SER A 161 17.76 8.59 16.61
N LEU A 162 18.02 9.83 17.04
CA LEU A 162 19.33 10.49 16.90
C LEU A 162 20.28 10.20 18.07
N ARG A 163 19.84 9.43 19.06
CA ARG A 163 20.56 9.19 20.31
C ARG A 163 21.50 7.99 20.22
#